data_AF-A0A0M8REF6-F1
#
_entry.id   AF-A0A0M8REF6-F1
#
_cell.length_a   1.000
_cell.length_b   1.000
_cell.length_c   1.000
_cell.angle_alpha   90.00
_cell.angle_beta   90.00
_cell.angle_gamma   90.00
#
_symmetry.space_group_name_H-M   'P 1'
#
loop_
_entity.id
_entity.type
_entity.pdbx_description
1 polymer ?
#
loop_
_entity_poly.entity_id
_entity_poly.type
_entity_poly.pdbx_seq_one_letter_code
_entity_poly.pdbx_strand_id
1 'polypeptide(L)'
;MSGGHLVDGGRMARALRASGLPALWADRYPALADPLVGARAAAHVSGSLGRLPVAYRIAAEVALRAAGLAIRPLPAAKRDRLARLPGFGRLLAVTDSLALYGGLDGEPTPWNAAL
;
A
#
# COMPACT_ATOMS: atom_id res chain seq x y z
N MET A 1 -26.80 -6.80 -3.68
CA MET A 1 -25.74 -7.63 -3.08
C MET A 1 -24.43 -6.86 -3.07
N SER A 2 -24.15 -6.07 -2.01
CA SER A 2 -22.97 -5.16 -1.93
C SER A 2 -22.04 -5.48 -0.74
N GLY A 3 -21.88 -6.76 -0.40
CA GLY A 3 -21.02 -7.20 0.70
C GLY A 3 -19.55 -7.45 0.33
N GLY A 4 -19.24 -7.62 -0.97
CA GLY A 4 -17.89 -7.98 -1.42
C GLY A 4 -16.85 -6.89 -1.14
N HIS A 5 -17.18 -5.64 -1.44
CA HIS A 5 -16.22 -4.53 -1.42
C HIS A 5 -15.59 -4.25 -0.04
N LEU A 6 -16.33 -4.50 1.06
CA LEU A 6 -15.85 -4.35 2.43
C LEU A 6 -14.95 -5.53 2.86
N VAL A 7 -15.34 -6.76 2.51
CA VAL A 7 -14.55 -7.97 2.79
C VAL A 7 -13.24 -7.96 2.01
N ASP A 8 -13.28 -7.49 0.77
CA ASP A 8 -12.14 -7.34 -0.11
C ASP A 8 -11.19 -6.23 0.36
N GLY A 9 -11.73 -5.11 0.87
CA GLY A 9 -10.92 -4.08 1.52
C GLY A 9 -10.14 -4.61 2.73
N GLY A 10 -10.78 -5.44 3.56
CA GLY A 10 -10.14 -6.10 4.70
C GLY A 10 -9.09 -7.15 4.32
N ARG A 11 -9.23 -7.80 3.15
CA ARG A 11 -8.25 -8.75 2.61
C ARG A 11 -7.04 -8.02 2.03
N MET A 12 -7.26 -6.98 1.25
CA MET A 12 -6.22 -6.13 0.68
C MET A 12 -5.37 -5.47 1.76
N ALA A 13 -5.99 -4.89 2.79
CA ALA A 13 -5.27 -4.29 3.92
C ALA A 13 -4.40 -5.30 4.69
N ARG A 14 -4.83 -6.57 4.78
CA ARG A 14 -4.01 -7.64 5.38
C ARG A 14 -2.85 -8.05 4.46
N ALA A 15 -3.08 -8.18 3.16
CA ALA A 15 -2.02 -8.45 2.19
C ALA A 15 -0.97 -7.33 2.20
N LEU A 16 -1.41 -6.07 2.27
CA LEU A 16 -0.52 -4.91 2.35
C LEU A 16 0.32 -4.91 3.63
N ARG A 17 -0.29 -5.14 4.80
CA ARG A 17 0.47 -5.27 6.06
C ARG A 17 1.47 -6.42 6.00
N ALA A 18 1.09 -7.55 5.43
CA ALA A 18 1.98 -8.71 5.28
C ALA A 18 3.11 -8.50 4.25
N SER A 19 2.96 -7.54 3.33
CA SER A 19 3.95 -7.26 2.27
C SER A 19 5.24 -6.62 2.78
N GLY A 20 5.23 -6.00 3.97
CA GLY A 20 6.35 -5.21 4.47
C GLY A 20 6.51 -3.84 3.80
N LEU A 21 5.65 -3.47 2.85
CA LEU A 21 5.66 -2.15 2.21
C LEU A 21 5.50 -0.98 3.20
N PRO A 22 4.63 -1.04 4.22
CA PRO A 22 4.53 0.06 5.18
C PRO A 22 5.85 0.35 5.92
N ALA A 23 6.60 -0.70 6.28
CA ALA A 23 7.92 -0.55 6.90
C ALA A 23 8.94 0.00 5.89
N LEU A 24 8.90 -0.48 4.64
CA LEU A 24 9.74 0.04 3.58
C LEU A 24 9.50 1.53 3.31
N TRP A 25 8.23 1.97 3.35
CA TRP A 25 7.88 3.38 3.18
C TRP A 25 8.40 4.24 4.33
N ALA A 26 8.23 3.80 5.58
CA ALA A 26 8.75 4.52 6.74
C ALA A 26 10.29 4.66 6.69
N ASP A 27 10.99 3.62 6.21
CA ASP A 27 12.44 3.64 6.03
C ASP A 27 12.88 4.60 4.90
N ARG A 28 12.09 4.71 3.82
CA ARG A 28 12.45 5.48 2.60
C ARG A 28 11.96 6.93 2.63
N TYR A 29 10.81 7.17 3.24
CA TYR A 29 10.11 8.46 3.24
C TYR A 29 9.88 8.87 4.70
N PRO A 30 10.71 9.77 5.26
CA PRO A 30 10.59 10.20 6.66
C PRO A 30 9.20 10.74 7.02
N ALA A 31 8.51 11.36 6.06
CA ALA A 31 7.16 11.88 6.27
C ALA A 31 6.12 10.76 6.55
N LEU A 32 6.37 9.54 6.08
CA LEU A 32 5.52 8.37 6.32
C LEU A 32 5.94 7.56 7.57
N ALA A 33 7.02 7.96 8.24
CA ALA A 33 7.45 7.33 9.49
C ALA A 33 6.54 7.69 10.67
N ASP A 34 5.80 8.79 10.58
CA ASP A 34 4.74 9.10 11.54
C ASP A 34 3.65 8.01 11.51
N PRO A 35 3.29 7.39 12.65
CA PRO A 35 2.34 6.28 12.68
C PRO A 35 0.95 6.62 12.12
N LEU A 36 0.50 7.86 12.29
CA LEU A 36 -0.82 8.31 11.85
C LEU A 36 -0.82 8.56 10.34
N VAL A 37 0.22 9.21 9.83
CA VAL A 37 0.44 9.41 8.39
C VAL A 37 0.63 8.08 7.66
N GLY A 38 1.43 7.17 8.23
CA GLY A 38 1.65 5.82 7.71
C GLY A 38 0.37 4.99 7.68
N ALA A 39 -0.50 5.11 8.69
CA ALA A 39 -1.81 4.45 8.71
C ALA A 39 -2.75 5.00 7.64
N ARG A 40 -2.78 6.33 7.42
CA ARG A 40 -3.56 6.97 6.34
C ARG A 40 -3.08 6.53 4.97
N ALA A 41 -1.76 6.51 4.76
CA ALA A 41 -1.14 6.00 3.54
C ALA A 41 -1.54 4.54 3.27
N ALA A 42 -1.45 3.66 4.27
CA ALA A 42 -1.84 2.25 4.13
C ALA A 42 -3.34 2.07 3.85
N ALA A 43 -4.20 2.86 4.51
CA ALA A 43 -5.65 2.86 4.26
C ALA A 43 -5.97 3.33 2.84
N HIS A 44 -5.31 4.39 2.37
CA HIS A 44 -5.49 4.91 1.01
C HIS A 44 -5.03 3.91 -0.05
N VAL A 45 -3.83 3.33 0.10
CA VAL A 45 -3.30 2.34 -0.84
C VAL A 45 -4.20 1.11 -0.90
N SER A 46 -4.58 0.54 0.25
CA SER A 46 -5.44 -0.64 0.29
C SER A 46 -6.85 -0.36 -0.24
N GLY A 47 -7.40 0.83 0.04
CA GLY A 47 -8.68 1.28 -0.50
C GLY A 47 -8.65 1.46 -2.01
N SER A 48 -7.59 2.07 -2.56
CA SER A 48 -7.41 2.27 -3.99
C SER A 48 -7.23 0.94 -4.73
N LEU A 49 -6.44 0.02 -4.19
CA LEU A 49 -6.32 -1.33 -4.76
C LEU A 49 -7.62 -2.12 -4.66
N GLY A 50 -8.38 -1.94 -3.58
CA GLY A 50 -9.68 -2.58 -3.38
C GLY A 50 -10.77 -2.14 -4.35
N ARG A 51 -10.63 -0.99 -5.01
CA ARG A 51 -11.56 -0.47 -6.04
C ARG A 51 -11.26 -0.97 -7.45
N LEU A 52 -10.15 -1.67 -7.66
CA LEU A 52 -9.82 -2.23 -8.96
C LEU A 52 -10.87 -3.27 -9.39
N PRO A 53 -11.03 -3.55 -10.70
CA PRO A 53 -11.82 -4.69 -11.14
C PRO A 53 -11.29 -6.01 -10.54
N VAL A 54 -12.16 -7.01 -10.37
CA VAL A 54 -11.86 -8.26 -9.64
C VAL A 54 -10.56 -8.93 -10.07
N ALA A 55 -10.29 -9.04 -11.38
CA ALA A 55 -9.06 -9.64 -11.88
C ALA A 55 -7.80 -8.88 -11.42
N TYR A 56 -7.84 -7.55 -11.47
CA TYR A 56 -6.74 -6.69 -11.04
C TYR A 56 -6.57 -6.66 -9.52
N ARG A 57 -7.66 -6.80 -8.75
CA ARG A 57 -7.57 -6.96 -7.30
C ARG A 57 -6.83 -8.24 -6.92
N ILE A 58 -7.18 -9.37 -7.54
CA ILE A 58 -6.51 -10.64 -7.29
C ILE A 58 -5.03 -10.52 -7.64
N ALA A 59 -4.71 -9.93 -8.80
CA ALA A 59 -3.33 -9.68 -9.20
C ALA A 59 -2.58 -8.79 -8.18
N ALA A 60 -3.22 -7.74 -7.67
CA ALA A 60 -2.65 -6.87 -6.65
C ALA A 60 -2.41 -7.60 -5.32
N GLU A 61 -3.34 -8.44 -4.86
CA GLU A 61 -3.13 -9.26 -3.66
C GLU A 61 -1.96 -10.23 -3.82
N VAL A 62 -1.88 -10.92 -4.96
CA VAL A 62 -0.77 -11.82 -5.28
C VAL A 62 0.55 -11.07 -5.30
N ALA A 63 0.58 -9.88 -5.93
CA ALA A 63 1.77 -9.03 -5.97
C ALA A 63 2.21 -8.58 -4.56
N LEU A 64 1.28 -8.20 -3.69
CA LEU A 64 1.58 -7.83 -2.29
C LEU A 64 2.11 -9.02 -1.48
N ARG A 65 1.56 -10.21 -1.68
CA ARG A 65 2.04 -11.43 -1.03
C ARG A 65 3.44 -11.80 -1.51
N ALA A 66 3.69 -11.72 -2.81
CA ALA A 66 5.01 -11.93 -3.40
C ALA A 66 6.01 -10.90 -2.87
N ALA A 67 5.60 -9.63 -2.74
CA ALA A 67 6.42 -8.59 -2.14
C ALA A 67 6.80 -8.90 -0.68
N GLY A 68 5.87 -9.45 0.12
CA GLY A 68 6.18 -9.91 1.48
C GLY A 68 7.24 -11.00 1.54
N LEU A 69 7.23 -11.95 0.59
CA LEU A 69 8.28 -12.97 0.49
C LEU A 69 9.63 -12.38 0.09
N ALA A 70 9.62 -11.27 -0.65
CA ALA A 70 10.82 -10.67 -1.20
C ALA A 70 11.44 -9.61 -0.26
N ILE A 71 10.62 -8.81 0.42
CA ILE A 71 11.05 -7.69 1.28
C ILE A 71 11.43 -8.17 2.69
N ARG A 72 10.61 -9.06 3.28
CA ARG A 72 10.74 -9.47 4.68
C ARG A 72 12.05 -10.19 5.03
N PRO A 73 12.64 -11.04 4.18
CA PRO A 73 13.92 -11.69 4.50
C PRO A 73 15.14 -10.79 4.26
N LEU A 74 14.96 -9.56 3.76
CA LEU A 74 16.09 -8.74 3.31
C LEU A 74 16.40 -7.55 4.23
N PRO A 75 17.71 -7.36 4.56
CA PRO A 75 18.19 -6.12 5.16
C PRO A 75 17.87 -4.92 4.26
N ALA A 76 17.64 -3.76 4.86
CA ALA A 76 17.29 -2.53 4.15
C ALA A 76 18.20 -2.24 2.93
N ALA A 77 19.52 -2.43 3.08
CA ALA A 77 20.51 -2.23 2.01
C ALA A 77 20.32 -3.15 0.77
N LYS A 78 19.66 -4.30 0.91
CA LYS A 78 19.35 -5.22 -0.21
C LYS A 78 17.98 -4.95 -0.83
N ARG A 79 17.12 -4.16 -0.19
CA ARG A 79 15.78 -3.83 -0.71
C ARG A 79 15.85 -2.93 -1.95
N ASP A 80 16.87 -2.08 -2.04
CA ASP A 80 17.11 -1.25 -3.24
C ASP A 80 17.49 -2.06 -4.47
N ARG A 81 18.04 -3.28 -4.30
CA ARG A 81 18.26 -4.20 -5.43
C ARG A 81 16.95 -4.75 -5.98
N LEU A 82 15.92 -4.94 -5.15
CA LEU A 82 14.62 -5.39 -5.66
C LEU A 82 13.91 -4.33 -6.47
N ALA A 83 14.06 -3.05 -6.10
CA ALA A 83 13.50 -1.95 -6.87
C ALA A 83 14.03 -1.91 -8.32
N ARG A 84 15.16 -2.56 -8.61
CA ARG A 84 15.74 -2.68 -9.95
C ARG A 84 15.15 -3.84 -10.77
N LEU A 85 14.35 -4.73 -10.18
CA LEU A 85 13.69 -5.81 -10.91
C LEU A 85 12.51 -5.25 -11.72
N PRO A 86 12.45 -5.51 -13.04
CA PRO A 86 11.34 -5.08 -13.87
C PRO A 86 10.06 -5.74 -13.36
N GLY A 87 8.99 -4.95 -13.20
CA GLY A 87 7.74 -5.37 -12.56
C GLY A 87 7.67 -5.01 -11.08
N PHE A 88 8.64 -5.41 -10.27
CA PHE A 88 8.68 -5.06 -8.85
C PHE A 88 8.94 -3.57 -8.63
N GLY A 89 9.88 -2.98 -9.38
CA GLY A 89 10.12 -1.54 -9.34
C GLY A 89 8.89 -0.72 -9.73
N ARG A 90 8.06 -1.21 -10.65
CA ARG A 90 6.82 -0.54 -11.05
C ARG A 90 5.73 -0.66 -9.99
N LEU A 91 5.60 -1.83 -9.37
CA LEU A 91 4.73 -2.02 -8.21
C LEU A 91 5.10 -1.04 -7.10
N LEU A 92 6.39 -0.96 -6.74
CA LEU A 92 6.89 -0.01 -5.75
C LEU A 92 6.57 1.43 -6.13
N ALA A 93 6.88 1.87 -7.35
CA ALA A 93 6.63 3.24 -7.78
C ALA A 93 5.14 3.63 -7.67
N VAL A 94 4.24 2.72 -8.06
CA VAL A 94 2.78 2.93 -7.95
C VAL A 94 2.36 3.01 -6.49
N THR A 95 2.80 2.04 -5.66
CA THR A 95 2.40 2.01 -4.26
C THR A 95 3.01 3.15 -3.43
N ASP A 96 4.23 3.58 -3.75
CA ASP A 96 4.91 4.71 -3.12
C ASP A 96 4.17 6.02 -3.43
N SER A 97 3.77 6.23 -4.70
CA SER A 97 3.00 7.41 -5.11
C SER A 97 1.64 7.46 -4.39
N LEU A 98 0.94 6.32 -4.31
CA LEU A 98 -0.33 6.20 -3.57
C LEU A 98 -0.15 6.41 -2.06
N ALA A 99 0.96 5.94 -1.49
CA ALA A 99 1.26 6.09 -0.07
C ALA A 99 1.57 7.55 0.27
N LEU A 100 2.37 8.23 -0.54
CA LEU A 100 2.68 9.64 -0.38
C LEU A 100 1.44 10.51 -0.57
N TYR A 101 0.65 10.26 -1.61
CA TYR A 101 -0.62 10.96 -1.83
C TYR A 101 -1.59 10.74 -0.66
N GLY A 102 -1.81 9.48 -0.26
CA GLY A 102 -2.73 9.14 0.82
C GLY A 102 -2.28 9.57 2.21
N GLY A 103 -0.96 9.62 2.45
CA GLY A 103 -0.38 10.05 3.71
C GLY A 103 -0.37 11.58 3.84
N LEU A 104 0.06 12.29 2.79
CA LEU A 104 0.30 13.72 2.82
C LEU A 104 -0.93 14.56 2.44
N ASP A 105 -1.73 14.11 1.47
CA ASP A 105 -2.94 14.83 1.01
C ASP A 105 -4.22 14.28 1.67
N GLY A 106 -4.11 13.24 2.50
CA GLY A 106 -5.21 12.63 3.25
C GLY A 106 -5.68 13.44 4.45
N GLU A 107 -5.99 14.72 4.27
CA GLU A 107 -6.81 15.49 5.21
C GLU A 107 -8.29 15.29 4.84
N PRO A 108 -9.16 14.90 5.79
CA PRO A 108 -10.58 15.15 5.63
C PRO A 108 -10.75 16.66 5.68
N THR A 109 -10.85 17.29 4.52
CA THR A 109 -11.25 18.69 4.48
C THR A 109 -12.58 18.86 5.24
N PRO A 110 -12.73 19.89 6.08
CA PRO A 110 -13.89 20.04 6.97
C PRO A 110 -15.23 20.20 6.24
N TRP A 111 -15.24 20.34 4.91
CA TRP A 111 -16.44 20.37 4.08
C TRP A 111 -17.00 18.98 3.72
N ASN A 112 -16.29 17.88 3.98
CA ASN A 112 -16.72 16.52 3.64
C ASN A 112 -17.41 15.75 4.80
N ALA A 113 -17.49 16.33 6.00
CA ALA A 113 -18.14 15.70 7.16
C ALA A 113 -19.61 16.09 7.33
N ALA A 114 -20.17 16.90 6.42
CA ALA A 114 -21.50 17.50 6.54
C ALA A 114 -22.48 17.16 5.41
N LEU A 115 -22.21 16.13 4.60
CA LEU A 115 -23.13 15.57 3.61
C LEU A 115 -23.21 14.05 3.76
#